data_AF-A0A7Y3CCY8-F1
#
_entry.id   AF-A0A7Y3CCY8-F1
#
_cell.length_a   1.000
_cell.length_b   1.000
_cell.length_c   1.000
_cell.angle_alpha   90.00
_cell.angle_beta   90.00
_cell.angle_gamma   90.00
#
_symmetry.space_group_name_H-M   'P 1'
#
loop_
_entity.id
_entity.type
_entity.pdbx_description
1 polymer ?
#
loop_
_entity_poly.entity_id
_entity_poly.type
_entity_poly.pdbx_seq_one_letter_code
_entity_poly.pdbx_strand_id
1 'polypeptide(L)'
;MKQKTGTYYYDGSFNGFLTLLHEVRYKGVHPKAIVKLKDKQAALFPQPNYVATRLEDAKQIWNGLRSQNYSALKTLYFAFLSEEENIEIQLYYFYISWQKQRIDEQIPDKATGSARIYQLANLVEKEKRAVERFLVAGDFPETSYVKFIKPKYNILPLISRYFRTRYRNDDWLICDINRNYGLQHQSGSLAFVAIKPEQLRNNTEDKMLISSPAYKKKRRKRSLEVLA
;
A
#
# COMPACT_ATOMS: atom_id res chain seq x y z
N MET A 1 24.65 -11.05 16.71
CA MET A 1 24.52 -11.47 15.29
C MET A 1 23.07 -11.85 15.04
N LYS A 2 22.44 -11.40 13.93
CA LYS A 2 21.10 -11.88 13.56
C LYS A 2 21.16 -13.39 13.29
N GLN A 3 20.16 -14.14 13.75
CA GLN A 3 20.08 -15.58 13.47
C GLN A 3 19.81 -15.79 11.99
N LYS A 4 20.65 -16.56 11.27
CA LYS A 4 20.43 -16.81 9.83
C LYS A 4 19.05 -17.42 9.53
N THR A 5 18.49 -18.18 10.47
CA THR A 5 17.16 -18.78 10.35
C THR A 5 16.32 -18.45 11.58
N GLY A 6 15.10 -17.96 11.42
CA GLY A 6 14.22 -17.60 12.55
C GLY A 6 13.00 -16.78 12.17
N THR A 7 12.30 -16.24 13.17
CA THR A 7 11.21 -15.28 12.98
C THR A 7 11.78 -13.87 12.81
N TYR A 8 11.33 -13.16 11.78
CA TYR A 8 11.77 -11.81 11.43
C TYR A 8 10.64 -10.81 11.57
N TYR A 9 10.97 -9.59 12.01
CA TYR A 9 10.00 -8.53 12.29
C TYR A 9 10.30 -7.29 11.45
N TYR A 10 9.27 -6.58 11.03
CA TYR A 10 9.41 -5.33 10.26
C TYR A 10 8.20 -4.39 10.50
N ASP A 11 8.23 -3.21 9.90
CA ASP A 11 7.26 -2.13 10.10
C ASP A 11 5.89 -2.33 9.39
N GLY A 12 5.68 -3.46 8.71
CA GLY A 12 4.46 -3.72 7.96
C GLY A 12 4.37 -3.04 6.59
N SER A 13 5.30 -2.16 6.24
CA SER A 13 5.31 -1.46 4.95
C SER A 13 5.88 -2.33 3.84
N PHE A 14 5.42 -2.11 2.59
CA PHE A 14 5.97 -2.87 1.47
C PHE A 14 7.48 -2.62 1.29
N ASN A 15 7.97 -1.41 1.56
CA ASN A 15 9.40 -1.12 1.55
C ASN A 15 10.17 -1.93 2.60
N GLY A 16 9.63 -2.05 3.82
CA GLY A 16 10.23 -2.89 4.86
C GLY A 16 10.26 -4.38 4.47
N PHE A 17 9.20 -4.86 3.81
CA PHE A 17 9.17 -6.21 3.24
C PHE A 17 10.26 -6.40 2.17
N LEU A 18 10.43 -5.44 1.25
CA LEU A 18 11.52 -5.49 0.26
C LEU A 18 12.91 -5.43 0.90
N THR A 19 13.09 -4.64 1.96
CA THR A 19 14.34 -4.65 2.75
C THR A 19 14.59 -6.03 3.37
N LEU A 20 13.55 -6.74 3.81
CA LEU A 20 13.69 -8.12 4.30
C LEU A 20 14.12 -9.07 3.18
N LEU A 21 13.53 -8.97 1.98
CA LEU A 21 13.99 -9.74 0.81
C LEU A 21 15.44 -9.40 0.42
N HIS A 22 15.90 -8.17 0.66
CA HIS A 22 17.30 -7.80 0.51
C HIS A 22 18.20 -8.54 1.52
N GLU A 23 17.83 -8.63 2.80
CA GLU A 23 18.56 -9.42 3.78
C GLU A 23 18.65 -10.90 3.38
N VAL A 24 17.57 -11.45 2.81
CA VAL A 24 17.56 -12.82 2.25
C VAL A 24 18.60 -12.94 1.15
N ARG A 25 18.56 -12.03 0.16
CA ARG A 25 19.38 -12.13 -1.06
C ARG A 25 20.87 -11.90 -0.84
N TYR A 26 21.23 -11.01 0.08
CA TYR A 26 22.61 -10.53 0.26
C TYR A 26 23.25 -10.91 1.59
N LYS A 27 22.45 -11.27 2.61
CA LYS A 27 22.96 -11.63 3.94
C LYS A 27 22.65 -13.08 4.34
N GLY A 28 22.05 -13.86 3.44
CA GLY A 28 21.79 -15.29 3.66
C GLY A 28 20.76 -15.53 4.77
N VAL A 29 19.77 -14.66 4.89
CA VAL A 29 18.66 -14.80 5.82
C VAL A 29 17.61 -15.78 5.27
N HIS A 30 17.12 -16.66 6.13
CA HIS A 30 16.09 -17.67 5.84
C HIS A 30 14.96 -17.58 6.87
N PRO A 31 13.94 -16.72 6.64
CA PRO A 31 12.83 -16.57 7.57
C PRO A 31 12.01 -17.85 7.67
N LYS A 32 11.70 -18.28 8.90
CA LYS A 32 10.66 -19.29 9.18
C LYS A 32 9.28 -18.63 9.31
N ALA A 33 9.26 -17.39 9.76
CA ALA A 33 8.08 -16.55 9.85
C ALA A 33 8.48 -15.09 9.64
N ILE A 34 7.56 -14.29 9.10
CA ILE A 34 7.72 -12.85 8.91
C ILE A 34 6.50 -12.19 9.56
N VAL A 35 6.74 -11.27 10.50
CA VAL A 35 5.70 -10.68 11.34
C VAL A 35 5.73 -9.16 11.23
N LYS A 36 4.57 -8.58 10.89
CA LYS A 36 4.36 -7.13 10.95
C LYS A 36 4.27 -6.68 12.41
N LEU A 37 5.06 -5.69 12.83
CA LEU A 37 4.82 -5.01 14.10
C LEU A 37 3.66 -4.03 13.92
N LYS A 38 2.46 -4.45 14.34
CA LYS A 38 1.23 -3.65 14.19
C LYS A 38 1.17 -2.43 15.11
N ASP A 39 1.94 -2.43 16.20
CA ASP A 39 1.96 -1.35 17.19
C ASP A 39 3.37 -0.91 17.54
N LYS A 40 3.56 0.40 17.72
CA LYS A 40 4.78 0.97 18.31
C LYS A 40 5.06 0.42 19.71
N GLN A 41 4.05 -0.12 20.41
CA GLN A 41 4.15 -0.66 21.76
C GLN A 41 4.78 -2.06 21.78
N ALA A 42 4.70 -2.84 20.68
CA ALA A 42 5.44 -4.09 20.53
C ALA A 42 6.97 -3.86 20.39
N ALA A 43 7.40 -2.61 20.21
CA ALA A 43 8.80 -2.20 20.17
C ALA A 43 9.41 -1.93 21.57
N LEU A 44 8.65 -2.13 22.67
CA LEU A 44 9.17 -1.98 24.04
C LEU A 44 10.26 -3.00 24.39
N PHE A 45 10.30 -4.14 23.67
CA PHE A 45 11.38 -5.11 23.76
C PHE A 45 12.18 -5.14 22.46
N PRO A 46 13.52 -5.21 22.53
CA PRO A 46 14.35 -5.41 21.34
C PRO A 46 13.94 -6.70 20.63
N GLN A 47 13.38 -6.59 19.44
CA GLN A 47 13.11 -7.76 18.61
C GLN A 47 14.44 -8.19 17.97
N PRO A 48 15.01 -9.35 18.35
CA PRO A 48 16.39 -9.73 18.00
C PRO A 48 16.64 -9.83 16.49
N ASN A 49 15.57 -10.02 15.70
CA ASN A 49 15.59 -10.12 14.24
C ASN A 49 14.75 -9.02 13.57
N TYR A 50 14.68 -7.82 14.16
CA TYR A 50 14.04 -6.68 13.49
C TYR A 50 14.82 -6.26 12.24
N VAL A 51 14.10 -6.02 11.15
CA VAL A 51 14.60 -5.47 9.90
C VAL A 51 14.07 -4.05 9.77
N ALA A 52 14.92 -3.09 10.11
CA ALA A 52 14.62 -1.69 9.86
C ALA A 52 14.55 -1.42 8.36
N THR A 53 13.49 -0.74 7.92
CA THR A 53 13.28 -0.35 6.53
C THR A 53 14.41 0.55 6.04
N ARG A 54 15.04 0.15 4.93
CA ARG A 54 16.08 0.91 4.24
C ARG A 54 15.64 1.12 2.81
N LEU A 55 15.35 2.38 2.47
CA LEU A 55 14.75 2.73 1.18
C LEU A 55 15.67 2.38 0.00
N GLU A 56 16.99 2.51 0.14
CA GLU A 56 17.92 2.14 -0.92
C GLU A 56 17.95 0.64 -1.20
N ASP A 57 18.01 -0.20 -0.15
CA ASP A 57 17.89 -1.67 -0.27
C ASP A 57 16.54 -2.08 -0.90
N ALA A 58 15.45 -1.44 -0.46
CA ALA A 58 14.11 -1.70 -1.00
C ALA A 58 14.02 -1.33 -2.50
N LYS A 59 14.55 -0.16 -2.88
CA LYS A 59 14.64 0.28 -4.28
C LYS A 59 15.47 -0.68 -5.12
N GLN A 60 16.58 -1.21 -4.59
CA GLN A 60 17.43 -2.16 -5.29
C GLN A 60 16.65 -3.44 -5.62
N ILE A 61 15.95 -4.02 -4.64
CA ILE A 61 15.09 -5.19 -4.88
C ILE A 61 13.97 -4.84 -5.86
N TRP A 62 13.26 -3.73 -5.66
CA TRP A 62 12.18 -3.30 -6.57
C TRP A 62 12.65 -3.18 -8.02
N ASN A 63 13.75 -2.48 -8.27
CA ASN A 63 14.30 -2.28 -9.61
C ASN A 63 14.78 -3.59 -10.22
N GLY A 64 15.42 -4.46 -9.44
CA GLY A 64 15.83 -5.79 -9.87
C GLY A 64 14.65 -6.69 -10.25
N LEU A 65 13.58 -6.68 -9.44
CA LEU A 65 12.34 -7.40 -9.74
C LEU A 65 11.67 -6.85 -11.01
N ARG A 66 11.61 -5.53 -11.12
CA ARG A 66 10.97 -4.83 -12.24
C ARG A 66 11.64 -5.11 -13.58
N SER A 67 12.97 -5.08 -13.63
CA SER A 67 13.72 -5.31 -14.87
C SER A 67 13.66 -6.78 -15.32
N GLN A 68 13.54 -7.70 -14.37
CA GLN A 68 13.51 -9.14 -14.66
C GLN A 68 12.11 -9.63 -15.05
N ASN A 69 11.09 -9.28 -14.25
CA ASN A 69 9.71 -9.70 -14.52
C ASN A 69 8.73 -8.74 -13.83
N TYR A 70 8.27 -7.75 -14.58
CA TYR A 70 7.28 -6.78 -14.10
C TYR A 70 5.97 -7.43 -13.67
N SER A 71 5.54 -8.52 -14.32
CA SER A 71 4.30 -9.24 -13.97
C SER A 71 4.40 -9.88 -12.59
N ALA A 72 5.51 -10.57 -12.30
CA ALA A 72 5.76 -11.17 -10.99
C ALA A 72 5.83 -10.11 -9.88
N LEU A 73 6.50 -8.98 -10.13
CA LEU A 73 6.51 -7.85 -9.20
C LEU A 73 5.11 -7.30 -8.93
N LYS A 74 4.30 -7.13 -9.99
CA LYS A 74 2.90 -6.70 -9.86
C LYS A 74 2.11 -7.69 -9.00
N THR A 75 2.22 -8.99 -9.27
CA THR A 75 1.55 -10.04 -8.50
C THR A 75 1.97 -10.00 -7.03
N LEU A 76 3.27 -9.92 -6.74
CA LEU A 76 3.80 -9.84 -5.38
C LEU A 76 3.25 -8.61 -4.64
N TYR A 77 3.28 -7.44 -5.27
CA TYR A 77 2.78 -6.21 -4.67
C TYR A 77 1.25 -6.23 -4.46
N PHE A 78 0.48 -6.72 -5.43
CA PHE A 78 -0.98 -6.78 -5.31
C PHE A 78 -1.39 -7.80 -4.24
N ALA A 79 -0.76 -8.97 -4.19
CA ALA A 79 -1.01 -9.95 -3.15
C ALA A 79 -0.61 -9.43 -1.76
N PHE A 80 0.48 -8.66 -1.63
CA PHE A 80 0.83 -7.99 -0.37
C PHE A 80 -0.29 -7.09 0.16
N LEU A 81 -0.95 -6.35 -0.73
CA LEU A 81 -2.07 -5.47 -0.40
C LEU A 81 -3.37 -6.21 -0.04
N SER A 82 -3.41 -7.54 -0.14
CA SER A 82 -4.53 -8.33 0.39
C SER A 82 -4.61 -8.31 1.92
N GLU A 83 -3.47 -8.09 2.59
CA GLU A 83 -3.34 -8.12 4.05
C GLU A 83 -3.82 -9.41 4.72
N GLU A 84 -3.85 -10.51 3.97
CA GLU A 84 -4.17 -11.83 4.48
C GLU A 84 -3.17 -12.29 5.55
N GLU A 85 -3.63 -13.13 6.46
CA GLU A 85 -2.78 -13.69 7.49
C GLU A 85 -1.63 -14.51 6.87
N ASN A 86 -0.42 -14.37 7.42
CA ASN A 86 0.78 -15.06 6.95
C ASN A 86 1.13 -14.79 5.48
N ILE A 87 0.66 -13.69 4.89
CA ILE A 87 0.93 -13.37 3.48
C ILE A 87 2.42 -13.15 3.22
N GLU A 88 3.17 -12.59 4.16
CA GLU A 88 4.58 -12.24 3.97
C GLU A 88 5.46 -13.46 3.78
N ILE A 89 5.25 -14.52 4.57
CA ILE A 89 6.02 -15.76 4.42
C ILE A 89 5.66 -16.47 3.11
N GLN A 90 4.40 -16.42 2.68
CA GLN A 90 3.98 -16.94 1.37
C GLN A 90 4.62 -16.14 0.22
N LEU A 91 4.67 -14.82 0.33
CA LEU A 91 5.33 -13.94 -0.64
C LEU A 91 6.85 -14.16 -0.68
N TYR A 92 7.46 -14.45 0.46
CA TYR A 92 8.88 -14.86 0.51
C TYR A 92 9.10 -16.15 -0.28
N TYR A 93 8.28 -17.19 -0.09
CA TYR A 93 8.41 -18.43 -0.86
C TYR A 93 8.14 -18.22 -2.35
N PHE A 94 7.15 -17.40 -2.70
CA PHE A 94 6.91 -16.98 -4.09
C PHE A 94 8.11 -16.28 -4.71
N TYR A 95 8.76 -15.37 -3.96
CA TYR A 95 9.99 -14.70 -4.39
C TYR A 95 11.14 -15.70 -4.60
N ILE A 96 11.36 -16.62 -3.66
CA ILE A 96 12.41 -17.65 -3.76
C ILE A 96 12.15 -18.60 -4.93
N SER A 97 10.92 -19.07 -5.13
CA SER A 97 10.60 -19.96 -6.25
C SER A 97 10.86 -19.29 -7.58
N TRP A 98 10.52 -18.01 -7.70
CA TRP A 98 10.79 -17.24 -8.90
C TRP A 98 12.29 -17.00 -9.12
N GLN A 99 13.07 -16.77 -8.06
CA GLN A 99 14.54 -16.68 -8.17
C GLN A 99 15.17 -18.02 -8.57
N LYS A 100 14.62 -19.16 -8.12
CA LYS A 100 15.16 -20.51 -8.37
C LYS A 100 14.72 -21.15 -9.68
N GLN A 101 13.56 -20.79 -10.24
CA GLN A 101 13.19 -21.15 -11.62
C GLN A 101 14.21 -20.63 -12.66
N ARG A 102 15.14 -19.76 -12.26
CA ARG A 102 16.29 -19.33 -13.07
C ARG A 102 17.50 -20.27 -12.99
N ILE A 103 17.52 -21.24 -12.07
CA ILE A 103 18.64 -22.16 -11.77
C ILE A 103 18.30 -23.60 -12.20
N ASP A 104 17.29 -23.79 -13.05
CA ASP A 104 16.86 -25.11 -13.56
C ASP A 104 16.37 -26.10 -12.48
N GLU A 105 16.08 -25.62 -11.26
CA GLU A 105 15.43 -26.40 -10.21
C GLU A 105 13.91 -26.16 -10.25
N GLN A 106 13.14 -27.14 -10.75
CA GLN A 106 11.69 -27.12 -10.67
C GLN A 106 11.23 -27.37 -9.22
N ILE A 107 10.75 -26.32 -8.55
CA ILE A 107 10.05 -26.46 -7.26
C ILE A 107 8.57 -26.72 -7.56
N PRO A 108 7.94 -27.78 -7.00
CA PRO A 108 6.53 -28.04 -7.18
C PRO A 108 5.65 -26.85 -6.75
N ASP A 109 4.64 -26.50 -7.55
CA ASP A 109 3.74 -25.36 -7.29
C ASP A 109 3.02 -25.44 -5.93
N LYS A 110 2.81 -26.66 -5.41
CA LYS A 110 2.27 -26.89 -4.06
C LYS A 110 3.22 -26.47 -2.94
N ALA A 111 4.54 -26.51 -3.16
CA ALA A 111 5.55 -26.11 -2.19
C ALA A 111 5.80 -24.60 -2.18
N THR A 112 5.41 -23.88 -3.24
CA THR A 112 5.61 -22.43 -3.38
C THR A 112 4.39 -21.61 -2.96
N GLY A 113 3.19 -22.21 -2.95
CA GLY A 113 1.94 -21.49 -2.69
C GLY A 113 1.59 -20.46 -3.76
N SER A 114 2.24 -20.52 -4.93
CA SER A 114 2.17 -19.54 -6.02
C SER A 114 0.72 -19.28 -6.48
N ALA A 115 -0.09 -20.33 -6.60
CA ALA A 115 -1.48 -20.25 -7.03
C ALA A 115 -2.33 -19.34 -6.13
N ARG A 116 -2.15 -19.44 -4.80
CA ARG A 116 -2.85 -18.58 -3.83
C ARG A 116 -2.44 -17.12 -4.00
N ILE A 117 -1.15 -16.87 -4.22
CA ILE A 117 -0.62 -15.52 -4.46
C ILE A 117 -1.21 -14.91 -5.74
N TYR A 118 -1.27 -15.65 -6.84
CA TYR A 118 -1.93 -15.19 -8.07
C TYR A 118 -3.42 -14.92 -7.86
N GLN A 119 -4.12 -15.80 -7.17
CA GLN A 119 -5.54 -15.61 -6.85
C GLN A 119 -5.76 -14.33 -6.03
N LEU A 120 -4.94 -14.08 -5.01
CA LEU A 120 -5.02 -12.87 -4.20
C LEU A 120 -4.77 -11.61 -5.00
N ALA A 121 -3.70 -11.59 -5.80
CA ALA A 121 -3.41 -10.46 -6.66
C ALA A 121 -4.60 -10.14 -7.58
N ASN A 122 -5.26 -11.16 -8.12
CA ASN A 122 -6.41 -11.00 -9.01
C ASN A 122 -7.66 -10.49 -8.27
N LEU A 123 -7.90 -10.93 -7.03
CA LEU A 123 -8.99 -10.44 -6.19
C LEU A 123 -8.80 -8.96 -5.82
N VAL A 124 -7.58 -8.58 -5.44
CA VAL A 124 -7.21 -7.19 -5.16
C VAL A 124 -7.39 -6.32 -6.40
N GLU A 125 -6.96 -6.79 -7.57
CA GLU A 125 -7.14 -6.07 -8.84
C GLU A 125 -8.61 -5.88 -9.21
N LYS A 126 -9.45 -6.92 -9.03
CA LYS A 126 -10.89 -6.84 -9.29
C LYS A 126 -11.57 -5.81 -8.40
N GLU A 127 -11.29 -5.83 -7.09
CA GLU A 127 -11.86 -4.85 -6.16
C GLU A 127 -11.40 -3.43 -6.49
N LYS A 128 -10.10 -3.25 -6.74
CA LYS A 128 -9.53 -1.96 -7.18
C LYS A 128 -10.31 -1.38 -8.37
N ARG A 129 -10.54 -2.17 -9.42
CA ARG A 129 -11.31 -1.73 -10.60
C ARG A 129 -12.79 -1.46 -10.26
N ALA A 130 -13.39 -2.24 -9.37
CA ALA A 130 -14.77 -2.03 -8.94
C ALA A 130 -14.92 -0.70 -8.17
N VAL A 131 -14.00 -0.41 -7.26
CA VAL A 131 -13.97 0.86 -6.50
C VAL A 131 -13.73 2.05 -7.42
N GLU A 132 -12.82 1.94 -8.40
CA GLU A 132 -12.63 3.00 -9.41
C GLU A 132 -13.93 3.31 -10.16
N ARG A 133 -14.66 2.29 -10.61
CA ARG A 133 -15.95 2.49 -11.30
C ARG A 133 -17.01 3.07 -10.37
N PHE A 134 -17.13 2.56 -9.14
CA PHE A 134 -18.10 3.04 -8.16
C PHE A 134 -17.92 4.53 -7.85
N LEU A 135 -16.69 4.95 -7.59
CA LEU A 135 -16.37 6.34 -7.25
C LEU A 135 -16.58 7.32 -8.41
N VAL A 136 -16.58 6.85 -9.66
CA VAL A 136 -16.81 7.68 -10.85
C VAL A 136 -18.27 7.66 -11.30
N ALA A 137 -18.97 6.54 -11.10
CA ALA A 137 -20.37 6.38 -11.51
C ALA A 137 -21.36 7.02 -10.53
N GLY A 138 -20.92 7.35 -9.31
CA GLY A 138 -21.80 8.04 -8.37
C GLY A 138 -22.12 9.44 -8.85
N ASP A 139 -23.40 9.75 -8.99
CA ASP A 139 -23.98 11.10 -9.07
C ASP A 139 -23.73 11.85 -7.76
N PHE A 140 -22.46 12.01 -7.40
CA PHE A 140 -22.10 12.83 -6.26
C PHE A 140 -22.24 14.29 -6.71
N PRO A 141 -22.96 15.13 -5.95
CA PRO A 141 -22.98 16.55 -6.23
C PRO A 141 -21.53 17.05 -6.33
N GLU A 142 -21.26 17.94 -7.30
CA GLU A 142 -19.94 18.48 -7.67
C GLU A 142 -19.15 19.09 -6.48
N THR A 143 -19.75 19.13 -5.29
CA THR A 143 -19.28 19.81 -4.08
C THR A 143 -18.51 18.92 -3.11
N SER A 144 -18.56 17.59 -3.22
CA SER A 144 -17.97 16.72 -2.19
C SER A 144 -16.62 16.12 -2.59
N TYR A 145 -15.56 16.84 -2.24
CA TYR A 145 -14.15 16.50 -2.43
C TYR A 145 -13.66 15.33 -1.55
N VAL A 146 -14.49 14.83 -0.63
CA VAL A 146 -14.12 13.73 0.29
C VAL A 146 -15.00 12.52 0.00
N LYS A 147 -14.38 11.35 -0.20
CA LYS A 147 -15.05 10.08 -0.45
C LYS A 147 -14.67 9.08 0.61
N PHE A 148 -15.65 8.39 1.17
CA PHE A 148 -15.42 7.30 2.12
C PHE A 148 -15.73 5.96 1.47
N ILE A 149 -14.81 5.02 1.61
CA ILE A 149 -14.94 3.66 1.10
C ILE A 149 -14.58 2.64 2.19
N LYS A 150 -15.12 1.43 2.05
CA LYS A 150 -14.86 0.29 2.93
C LYS A 150 -14.34 -0.91 2.12
N PRO A 151 -13.19 -0.80 1.43
CA PRO A 151 -12.68 -1.87 0.61
C PRO A 151 -12.20 -3.03 1.50
N LYS A 152 -12.36 -4.26 1.00
CA LYS A 152 -11.84 -5.47 1.63
C LYS A 152 -10.31 -5.44 1.67
N TYR A 153 -9.66 -5.05 0.57
CA TYR A 153 -8.21 -5.01 0.42
C TYR A 153 -7.66 -3.58 0.44
N ASN A 154 -6.35 -3.46 0.62
CA ASN A 154 -5.65 -2.19 0.71
C ASN A 154 -5.41 -1.56 -0.67
N ILE A 155 -6.48 -1.02 -1.27
CA ILE A 155 -6.47 -0.60 -2.68
C ILE A 155 -6.06 0.86 -2.91
N LEU A 156 -6.02 1.71 -1.88
CA LEU A 156 -5.71 3.14 -2.05
C LEU A 156 -4.38 3.39 -2.79
N PRO A 157 -3.29 2.64 -2.51
CA PRO A 157 -2.05 2.81 -3.26
C PRO A 157 -2.18 2.54 -4.76
N LEU A 158 -3.13 1.68 -5.16
CA LEU A 158 -3.32 1.24 -6.54
C LEU A 158 -4.21 2.18 -7.35
N ILE A 159 -5.16 2.86 -6.72
CA ILE A 159 -6.06 3.82 -7.41
C ILE A 159 -5.42 5.21 -7.57
N SER A 160 -4.32 5.47 -6.87
CA SER A 160 -3.59 6.74 -6.86
C SER A 160 -3.37 7.35 -8.25
N ARG A 161 -2.82 6.55 -9.18
CA ARG A 161 -2.56 6.98 -10.55
C ARG A 161 -3.84 7.32 -11.31
N TYR A 162 -4.90 6.55 -11.11
CA TYR A 162 -6.17 6.74 -11.81
C TYR A 162 -6.79 8.08 -11.43
N PHE A 163 -6.98 8.33 -10.14
CA PHE A 163 -7.60 9.56 -9.65
C PHE A 163 -6.72 10.80 -9.89
N ARG A 164 -5.39 10.70 -9.68
CA ARG A 164 -4.47 11.82 -9.99
C ARG A 164 -4.48 12.21 -11.46
N THR A 165 -4.70 11.26 -12.36
CA THR A 165 -4.75 11.54 -13.81
C THR A 165 -6.09 12.15 -14.21
N ARG A 166 -7.19 11.61 -13.67
CA ARG A 166 -8.55 12.04 -14.02
C ARG A 166 -8.97 13.36 -13.36
N TYR A 167 -8.62 13.55 -12.09
CA TYR A 167 -8.99 14.70 -11.26
C TYR A 167 -7.74 15.49 -10.85
N ARG A 168 -6.94 15.86 -11.84
CA ARG A 168 -5.64 16.54 -11.62
C ARG A 168 -5.81 17.97 -11.09
N ASN A 169 -6.91 18.63 -11.44
CA ASN A 169 -7.14 20.03 -11.13
C ASN A 169 -7.97 20.23 -9.85
N ASP A 170 -8.48 19.14 -9.28
CA ASP A 170 -9.37 19.17 -8.13
C ASP A 170 -8.62 18.68 -6.89
N ASP A 171 -8.90 19.31 -5.75
CA ASP A 171 -8.47 18.78 -4.46
C ASP A 171 -9.44 17.66 -4.06
N TRP A 172 -8.94 16.51 -3.63
CA TRP A 172 -9.81 15.40 -3.21
C TRP A 172 -9.16 14.53 -2.15
N LEU A 173 -9.99 13.79 -1.41
CA LEU A 173 -9.58 12.87 -0.37
C LEU A 173 -10.41 11.59 -0.45
N ILE A 174 -9.77 10.45 -0.64
CA ILE A 174 -10.44 9.14 -0.61
C ILE A 174 -10.00 8.40 0.64
N CYS A 175 -10.92 8.16 1.55
CA CYS A 175 -10.71 7.57 2.87
C CYS A 175 -11.07 6.08 2.87
N ASP A 176 -10.13 5.22 3.28
CA ASP A 176 -10.40 3.84 3.65
C ASP A 176 -10.76 3.79 5.14
N ILE A 177 -12.04 3.59 5.43
CA ILE A 177 -12.58 3.55 6.79
C ILE A 177 -12.03 2.35 7.56
N ASN A 178 -11.80 1.21 6.89
CA ASN A 178 -11.34 -0.02 7.57
C ASN A 178 -9.91 0.16 8.09
N ARG A 179 -9.10 0.95 7.39
CA ARG A 179 -7.67 1.15 7.69
C ARG A 179 -7.37 2.51 8.32
N ASN A 180 -8.39 3.35 8.54
CA ASN A 180 -8.27 4.67 9.18
C ASN A 180 -7.21 5.58 8.51
N TYR A 181 -7.16 5.57 7.17
CA TYR A 181 -6.27 6.46 6.43
C TYR A 181 -6.87 6.81 5.06
N GLY A 182 -6.35 7.85 4.43
CA GLY A 182 -6.85 8.33 3.15
C GLY A 182 -5.73 8.66 2.17
N LEU A 183 -6.13 8.73 0.90
CA LEU A 183 -5.33 9.24 -0.20
C LEU A 183 -5.81 10.65 -0.53
N GLN A 184 -4.98 11.63 -0.24
CA GLN A 184 -5.26 13.04 -0.47
C GLN A 184 -4.53 13.52 -1.72
N HIS A 185 -5.25 14.21 -2.59
CA HIS A 185 -4.70 15.08 -3.61
C HIS A 185 -4.98 16.53 -3.24
N GLN A 186 -3.95 17.34 -3.14
CA GLN A 186 -4.08 18.76 -2.87
C GLN A 186 -3.05 19.54 -3.67
N SER A 187 -3.50 20.52 -4.45
CA SER A 187 -2.63 21.42 -5.22
C SER A 187 -1.58 20.68 -6.08
N GLY A 188 -2.00 19.61 -6.74
CA GLY A 188 -1.14 18.78 -7.61
C GLY A 188 -0.26 17.74 -6.88
N SER A 189 -0.24 17.76 -5.55
CA SER A 189 0.51 16.83 -4.70
C SER A 189 -0.37 15.70 -4.20
N LEU A 190 0.21 14.52 -4.03
CA LEU A 190 -0.49 13.33 -3.54
C LEU A 190 0.16 12.83 -2.24
N ALA A 191 -0.64 12.58 -1.21
CA ALA A 191 -0.16 12.13 0.09
C ALA A 191 -1.11 11.10 0.72
N PHE A 192 -0.55 10.19 1.50
CA PHE A 192 -1.33 9.36 2.42
C PHE A 192 -1.48 10.10 3.75
N VAL A 193 -2.71 10.20 4.25
CA VAL A 193 -3.03 10.90 5.51
C VAL A 193 -3.67 9.94 6.50
N ALA A 194 -3.20 9.95 7.74
CA ALA A 194 -3.85 9.20 8.81
C ALA A 194 -5.17 9.89 9.18
N ILE A 195 -6.23 9.11 9.41
CA ILE A 195 -7.55 9.62 9.75
C ILE A 195 -7.91 9.09 11.14
N LYS A 196 -8.22 9.98 12.07
CA LYS A 196 -8.68 9.57 13.39
C LYS A 196 -10.13 9.07 13.31
N PRO A 197 -10.52 8.05 14.09
CA PRO A 197 -11.91 7.57 14.13
C PRO A 197 -12.94 8.67 14.44
N GLU A 198 -12.57 9.66 15.25
CA GLU A 198 -13.41 10.84 15.56
C GLU A 198 -13.71 11.68 14.32
N GLN A 199 -12.77 11.78 13.38
CA GLN A 199 -13.00 12.48 12.12
C GLN A 199 -14.02 11.71 11.29
N LEU A 200 -13.90 10.38 11.21
CA LEU A 200 -14.83 9.50 10.47
C LEU A 200 -16.28 9.55 10.98
N ARG A 201 -16.50 9.83 12.27
CA ARG A 201 -17.84 9.88 12.89
C ARG A 201 -18.64 11.13 12.55
N ASN A 202 -17.96 12.24 12.25
CA ASN A 202 -18.64 13.53 12.10
C ASN A 202 -19.27 13.74 10.72
N ASN A 203 -18.92 12.94 9.71
CA ASN A 203 -19.50 12.95 8.35
C ASN A 203 -19.75 14.37 7.77
N THR A 204 -19.03 15.39 8.25
CA THR A 204 -19.20 16.77 7.83
C THR A 204 -18.11 17.05 6.83
N GLU A 205 -18.52 17.10 5.56
CA GLU A 205 -17.69 17.36 4.39
C GLU A 205 -16.80 18.61 4.56
N ASP A 206 -17.25 19.57 5.38
CA ASP A 206 -16.59 20.86 5.62
C ASP A 206 -15.32 20.85 6.48
N LYS A 207 -14.94 19.75 7.14
CA LYS A 207 -13.80 19.74 8.10
C LYS A 207 -12.71 18.70 7.84
N MET A 208 -12.77 17.96 6.74
CA MET A 208 -11.89 16.80 6.51
C MET A 208 -10.66 17.02 5.63
N LEU A 209 -10.56 18.15 4.91
CA LEU A 209 -9.30 18.52 4.29
C LEU A 209 -8.33 18.96 5.39
N ILE A 210 -7.50 18.00 5.84
CA ILE A 210 -6.41 18.30 6.78
C ILE A 210 -5.50 19.29 6.07
N SER A 211 -5.49 20.54 6.55
CA SER A 211 -4.56 21.56 6.06
C SER A 211 -3.15 21.09 6.41
N SER A 212 -2.36 20.76 5.38
CA SER A 212 -0.91 20.60 5.55
C SER A 212 -0.33 21.90 6.14
N PRO A 213 0.54 21.85 7.16
CA PRO A 213 1.17 23.05 7.74
C PRO A 213 1.94 23.90 6.73
N ALA A 214 2.23 23.36 5.54
CA ALA A 214 3.10 23.95 4.55
C ALA A 214 2.47 25.10 3.74
N TYR A 215 1.15 25.31 3.73
CA TYR A 215 0.54 26.28 2.81
C TYR A 215 -0.63 27.07 3.41
N LYS A 216 -0.31 28.21 4.04
CA LYS A 216 -1.27 29.32 4.21
C LYS A 216 -1.15 30.26 3.01
N LYS A 217 -2.09 30.23 2.04
CA LYS A 217 -2.40 31.45 1.27
C LYS A 217 -3.76 31.46 0.55
N LYS A 218 -4.55 32.46 0.95
CA LYS A 218 -5.56 33.26 0.22
C LYS A 218 -6.55 32.53 -0.71
N ARG A 219 -7.70 32.19 -0.12
CA ARG A 219 -8.99 32.01 -0.79
C ARG A 219 -9.31 33.27 -1.62
N ARG A 220 -9.20 33.22 -2.95
CA ARG A 220 -9.73 34.28 -3.83
C ARG A 220 -11.25 34.09 -3.88
N LYS A 221 -12.02 35.04 -3.32
CA LYS A 221 -13.45 35.18 -3.61
C LYS A 221 -13.58 35.44 -5.11
N ARG A 222 -14.21 34.53 -5.86
CA ARG A 222 -14.84 34.90 -7.13
C ARG A 222 -16.20 35.47 -6.78
N SER A 223 -16.33 36.78 -6.93
CA SER A 223 -17.59 37.50 -6.87
C SER A 223 -18.53 36.95 -7.93
N LEU A 224 -19.73 36.57 -7.50
CA LEU A 224 -20.89 36.45 -8.37
C LEU A 224 -21.32 37.88 -8.72
N GLU A 225 -21.11 38.30 -9.96
CA GLU A 225 -21.86 39.38 -10.57
C GLU A 225 -22.43 38.85 -11.89
N VAL A 226 -23.70 38.47 -11.86
CA VAL A 226 -24.56 38.28 -13.02
C VAL A 226 -25.96 38.76 -12.62
N LEU A 227 -26.47 39.74 -13.40
CA LEU A 227 -27.85 40.23 -13.55
C LEU A 227 -28.32 41.40 -12.68
N ALA A 228 -28.26 42.60 -13.26
CA ALA A 228 -29.45 43.34 -13.70
C ALA A 228 -29.19 43.93 -15.09
#